data_AF-A0A966MIS3-F1
#
_entry.id   AF-A0A966MIS3-F1
#
_cell.length_a   1.000
_cell.length_b   1.000
_cell.length_c   1.000
_cell.angle_alpha   90.00
_cell.angle_beta   90.00
_cell.angle_gamma   90.00
#
_symmetry.space_group_name_H-M   'P 1'
#
loop_
_entity.id
_entity.type
_entity.pdbx_description
1 polymer ?
#
loop_
_entity_poly.entity_id
_entity_poly.type
_entity_poly.pdbx_seq_one_letter_code
_entity_poly.pdbx_strand_id
1 'polypeptide(L)'
;MKIISLYQNLQEREKKLVLISVILIILLILYFSFMNIYSSYHRSSLNLAKAKSDYEYVYNKVKLFESSLNKKNLSGDNIERILINNNLQDKITDINVIEKNSLTYINFLSSNINDAVTLSEKLINSSKNQITNIKYQNFNDKVRTELIFN
;
A
#
# COMPACT_ATOMS: atom_id res chain seq x y z
N MET A 1 -42.39 -49.24 7.89
CA MET A 1 -43.03 -50.02 8.97
C MET A 1 -42.06 -50.95 9.72
N LYS A 2 -41.20 -51.75 9.06
CA LYS A 2 -40.29 -52.70 9.74
C LYS A 2 -39.32 -52.10 10.77
N ILE A 3 -38.80 -50.88 10.55
CA ILE A 3 -37.84 -50.23 11.47
C ILE A 3 -38.52 -49.77 12.76
N ILE A 4 -39.76 -49.28 12.65
CA ILE A 4 -40.55 -48.79 13.78
C ILE A 4 -40.97 -49.96 14.68
N SER A 5 -41.40 -51.09 14.09
CA SER A 5 -41.68 -52.32 14.85
C SER A 5 -40.44 -52.91 15.50
N LEU A 6 -39.26 -52.75 14.88
CA LEU A 6 -37.98 -53.20 15.46
C LEU A 6 -37.62 -52.36 16.68
N TYR A 7 -37.77 -51.03 16.61
CA TYR A 7 -37.49 -50.13 17.72
C TYR A 7 -38.44 -50.32 18.90
N GLN A 8 -39.72 -50.60 18.65
CA GLN A 8 -40.70 -50.87 19.69
C GLN A 8 -40.41 -52.16 20.48
N ASN A 9 -39.78 -53.15 19.85
CA ASN A 9 -39.42 -54.43 20.46
C ASN A 9 -38.07 -54.42 21.22
N LEU A 10 -37.33 -53.31 21.21
CA LEU A 10 -36.06 -53.18 21.93
C LEU A 10 -36.26 -52.97 23.44
N GLN A 11 -35.29 -53.39 24.24
CA GLN A 11 -35.22 -53.03 25.66
C GLN A 11 -34.93 -51.53 25.82
N GLU A 12 -35.36 -50.93 26.94
CA GLU A 12 -35.17 -49.49 27.21
C GLU A 12 -33.71 -49.02 27.14
N ARG A 13 -32.76 -49.89 27.54
CA ARG A 13 -31.32 -49.62 27.41
C ARG A 13 -30.88 -49.55 25.95
N GLU A 14 -31.37 -50.44 25.10
CA GLU A 14 -31.02 -50.51 23.68
C GLU A 14 -31.59 -49.33 22.91
N LYS A 15 -32.83 -48.92 23.21
CA LYS A 15 -33.44 -47.70 22.65
C LYS A 15 -32.58 -46.46 22.89
N LYS A 16 -32.07 -46.29 24.12
CA LYS A 16 -31.15 -45.19 24.48
C LYS A 16 -29.84 -45.25 23.69
N LEU A 17 -29.26 -46.43 23.54
CA LEU A 17 -28.02 -46.62 22.76
C LEU A 17 -28.20 -46.28 21.29
N VAL A 18 -29.33 -46.69 20.69
CA VAL A 18 -29.67 -46.35 19.30
C VAL A 18 -29.84 -44.83 19.14
N LEU A 19 -30.54 -44.18 20.06
CA LEU A 19 -30.71 -42.71 20.04
C LEU A 19 -29.35 -41.99 20.09
N ILE A 20 -28.47 -42.38 21.02
CA ILE A 20 -27.13 -41.80 21.17
C ILE A 20 -26.32 -42.01 19.88
N SER A 21 -26.40 -43.19 19.27
CA SER A 21 -25.67 -43.51 18.03
C SER A 21 -26.13 -42.63 16.87
N VAL A 22 -27.44 -42.41 16.73
CA VAL A 22 -28.00 -41.51 15.70
C VAL A 22 -27.51 -40.08 15.91
N ILE A 23 -27.51 -39.59 17.15
CA ILE A 23 -27.00 -38.25 17.48
C ILE A 23 -25.51 -38.13 17.13
N LEU A 24 -24.70 -39.14 17.45
CA LEU A 24 -23.28 -39.15 17.12
C LEU A 24 -23.02 -39.13 15.62
N ILE A 25 -23.81 -39.87 14.83
CA ILE A 25 -23.71 -39.86 13.36
C ILE A 25 -24.00 -38.46 12.82
N ILE A 26 -25.05 -37.79 13.34
CA ILE A 26 -25.39 -36.42 12.93
C ILE A 26 -24.24 -35.46 13.27
N LEU A 27 -23.67 -35.55 14.49
CA LEU A 27 -22.54 -34.73 14.89
C LEU A 27 -21.31 -34.97 14.02
N LEU A 28 -21.04 -36.21 13.63
CA LEU A 28 -19.94 -36.57 12.75
C LEU A 28 -20.09 -35.92 11.36
N ILE A 29 -21.29 -35.99 10.79
CA ILE A 29 -21.60 -35.37 9.48
C ILE A 29 -21.41 -33.85 9.55
N LEU A 30 -21.90 -33.23 10.64
CA LEU A 30 -21.73 -31.79 10.86
C LEU A 30 -20.26 -31.43 10.99
N TYR A 31 -19.48 -32.18 11.78
CA TYR A 31 -18.06 -31.96 11.95
C TYR A 31 -17.31 -31.96 10.61
N PHE A 32 -17.49 -32.99 9.78
CA PHE A 32 -16.85 -33.06 8.46
C PHE A 32 -17.29 -31.92 7.53
N SER A 33 -18.57 -31.54 7.59
CA SER A 33 -19.10 -30.42 6.80
C SER A 33 -18.44 -29.09 7.20
N PHE A 34 -18.36 -28.80 8.50
CA PHE A 34 -17.69 -27.60 9.01
C PHE A 34 -16.20 -27.57 8.66
N MET A 35 -15.49 -28.70 8.80
CA MET A 35 -14.07 -28.77 8.47
C MET A 35 -13.81 -28.52 6.98
N ASN A 36 -14.67 -29.02 6.09
CA ASN A 36 -14.57 -28.76 4.66
C ASN A 36 -14.79 -27.28 4.32
N ILE A 37 -15.82 -26.66 4.90
CA ILE A 37 -16.11 -25.23 4.71
C ILE A 37 -14.95 -24.38 5.22
N TYR A 38 -14.47 -24.66 6.43
CA TYR A 38 -13.34 -23.95 7.03
C TYR A 38 -12.08 -24.05 6.15
N SER A 39 -11.73 -25.26 5.71
CA SER A 39 -10.57 -25.49 4.85
C SER A 39 -10.67 -24.75 3.50
N SER A 40 -11.86 -24.76 2.88
CA SER A 40 -12.12 -24.05 1.63
C SER A 40 -12.03 -22.53 1.80
N TYR A 41 -12.60 -22.00 2.89
CA TYR A 41 -12.52 -20.59 3.25
C TYR A 41 -11.08 -20.16 3.48
N HIS A 42 -10.31 -20.93 4.26
CA HIS A 42 -8.91 -20.63 4.54
C HIS A 42 -8.07 -20.58 3.26
N ARG A 43 -8.22 -21.55 2.35
CA ARG A 43 -7.56 -21.54 1.04
C ARG A 43 -7.95 -20.32 0.19
N SER A 44 -9.24 -19.98 0.17
CA SER A 44 -9.74 -18.84 -0.59
C SER A 44 -9.19 -17.51 -0.05
N SER A 45 -9.11 -17.37 1.27
CA SER A 45 -8.52 -16.21 1.94
C SER A 45 -7.03 -16.04 1.59
N LEU A 46 -6.25 -17.13 1.63
CA LEU A 46 -4.84 -17.12 1.21
C LEU A 46 -4.68 -16.76 -0.27
N ASN A 47 -5.51 -17.31 -1.15
CA ASN A 47 -5.48 -17.00 -2.57
C ASN A 47 -5.83 -15.54 -2.84
N LEU A 48 -6.79 -14.97 -2.12
CA LEU A 48 -7.14 -13.55 -2.22
C LEU A 48 -5.98 -12.66 -1.77
N ALA A 49 -5.35 -12.97 -0.64
CA ALA A 49 -4.20 -12.24 -0.15
C ALA A 49 -3.03 -12.27 -1.16
N LYS A 50 -2.78 -13.44 -1.75
CA LYS A 50 -1.76 -13.61 -2.80
C LYS A 50 -2.10 -12.80 -4.04
N ALA A 51 -3.32 -12.90 -4.56
CA ALA A 51 -3.75 -12.16 -5.75
C ALA A 51 -3.65 -10.64 -5.54
N LYS A 52 -4.01 -10.15 -4.35
CA LYS A 52 -3.83 -8.75 -3.98
C LYS A 52 -2.35 -8.36 -3.99
N SER A 53 -1.50 -9.17 -3.36
CA SER A 53 -0.06 -8.90 -3.31
C SER A 53 0.58 -8.90 -4.70
N ASP A 54 0.21 -9.84 -5.57
CA ASP A 54 0.68 -9.93 -6.96
C ASP A 54 0.25 -8.70 -7.76
N TYR A 55 -1.00 -8.25 -7.60
CA TYR A 55 -1.50 -7.03 -8.21
C TYR A 55 -0.72 -5.80 -7.74
N GLU A 56 -0.57 -5.62 -6.42
CA GLU A 56 0.15 -4.48 -5.84
C GLU A 56 1.61 -4.45 -6.30
N TYR A 57 2.25 -5.61 -6.42
CA TYR A 57 3.60 -5.72 -6.96
C TYR A 57 3.69 -5.17 -8.39
N VAL A 58 2.83 -5.64 -9.29
CA VAL A 58 2.83 -5.19 -10.70
C VAL A 58 2.48 -3.71 -10.78
N TYR A 59 1.44 -3.28 -10.07
CA TYR A 59 1.03 -1.88 -10.02
C TYR A 59 2.16 -0.96 -9.56
N ASN A 60 2.84 -1.30 -8.47
CA ASN A 60 3.97 -0.52 -7.96
C ASN A 60 5.14 -0.49 -8.95
N LYS A 61 5.44 -1.61 -9.62
CA LYS A 61 6.47 -1.66 -10.67
C LYS A 61 6.11 -0.76 -11.85
N VAL A 62 4.87 -0.80 -12.32
CA VAL A 62 4.40 0.06 -13.41
C VAL A 62 4.43 1.53 -13.00
N LYS A 63 3.96 1.86 -11.79
CA LYS A 63 3.97 3.24 -11.27
C LYS A 63 5.38 3.81 -11.16
N LEU A 64 6.35 3.01 -10.72
CA LEU A 64 7.77 3.41 -10.68
C LEU A 64 8.35 3.59 -12.09
N PHE A 65 7.94 2.76 -13.05
CA PHE A 65 8.36 2.89 -14.44
C PHE A 65 7.76 4.14 -15.09
N GLU A 66 6.46 4.38 -14.92
CA GLU A 66 5.77 5.57 -15.40
C GLU A 66 6.38 6.85 -14.80
N SER A 67 6.66 6.86 -13.50
CA SER A 67 7.34 7.99 -12.87
C SER A 67 8.73 8.19 -13.47
N SER A 68 9.47 7.12 -13.78
CA SER A 68 10.78 7.21 -14.44
C SER A 68 10.73 7.79 -15.86
N LEU A 69 9.69 7.46 -16.65
CA LEU A 69 9.49 8.01 -17.99
C LEU A 69 9.08 9.48 -17.95
N ASN A 70 8.31 9.87 -16.95
CA ASN A 70 7.86 11.24 -16.73
C ASN A 70 8.90 12.13 -16.04
N LYS A 71 10.09 11.61 -15.72
CA LYS A 71 11.20 12.42 -15.20
C LYS A 71 11.61 13.43 -16.26
N LYS A 72 11.72 14.70 -15.87
CA LYS A 72 12.12 15.80 -16.74
C LYS A 72 13.45 16.40 -16.27
N ASN A 73 14.11 17.13 -17.17
CA ASN A 73 15.22 17.97 -16.75
C ASN A 73 14.68 19.08 -15.85
N LEU A 74 15.40 19.36 -14.77
CA LEU A 74 15.06 20.43 -13.84
C LEU A 74 15.29 21.77 -14.54
N SER A 75 14.20 22.42 -14.94
CA SER A 75 14.18 23.75 -15.58
C SER A 75 13.16 24.63 -14.88
N GLY A 76 13.28 25.95 -15.02
CA GLY A 76 12.35 26.92 -14.42
C GLY A 76 10.89 26.57 -14.64
N ASP A 77 10.51 26.32 -15.90
CA ASP A 77 9.13 25.97 -16.30
C ASP A 77 8.61 24.69 -15.63
N ASN A 78 9.47 23.67 -15.48
CA ASN A 78 9.09 22.41 -14.83
C ASN A 78 8.91 22.59 -13.33
N ILE A 79 9.74 23.41 -12.69
CA ILE A 79 9.63 23.72 -11.25
C ILE A 79 8.36 24.54 -10.99
N GLU A 80 8.06 25.52 -11.84
CA GLU A 80 6.83 26.32 -11.72
C GLU A 80 5.57 25.44 -11.82
N ARG A 81 5.55 24.50 -12.77
CA ARG A 81 4.45 23.51 -12.88
C ARG A 81 4.33 22.63 -11.63
N ILE A 82 5.45 22.24 -11.02
CA ILE A 82 5.44 21.45 -9.78
C ILE A 82 4.85 22.28 -8.63
N LEU A 83 5.15 23.58 -8.55
CA LEU A 83 4.57 24.47 -7.54
C LEU A 83 3.06 24.61 -7.70
N ILE A 84 2.59 24.85 -8.92
CA ILE A 84 1.15 24.96 -9.26
C ILE A 84 0.42 23.68 -8.86
N ASN A 85 0.90 22.54 -9.35
CA ASN A 85 0.21 21.25 -9.15
C ASN A 85 0.15 20.80 -7.69
N ASN A 86 0.96 21.37 -6.80
CA ASN A 86 1.01 21.01 -5.38
C ASN A 86 0.59 22.16 -4.44
N ASN A 87 0.00 23.25 -4.96
CA ASN A 87 -0.44 24.41 -4.19
C ASN A 87 0.68 25.03 -3.33
N LEU A 88 1.89 25.16 -3.89
CA LEU A 88 3.08 25.69 -3.20
C LEU A 88 3.47 27.10 -3.64
N GLN A 89 2.79 27.71 -4.61
CA GLN A 89 3.17 29.00 -5.20
C GLN A 89 3.29 30.13 -4.17
N ASP A 90 2.35 30.23 -3.22
CA ASP A 90 2.37 31.29 -2.20
C ASP A 90 3.29 30.97 -1.01
N LYS A 91 3.87 29.76 -0.99
CA LYS A 91 4.65 29.23 0.14
C LYS A 91 6.14 29.14 -0.14
N ILE A 92 6.51 29.20 -1.43
CA ILE A 92 7.89 29.07 -1.91
C ILE A 92 8.24 30.34 -2.67
N THR A 93 9.39 30.93 -2.34
CA THR A 93 9.87 32.20 -2.90
C THR A 93 11.36 32.08 -3.26
N ASP A 94 11.86 33.04 -4.04
CA ASP A 94 13.29 33.17 -4.39
C ASP A 94 13.92 31.90 -4.98
N ILE A 95 13.18 31.24 -5.88
CA ILE A 95 13.66 30.04 -6.57
C ILE A 95 14.74 30.45 -7.57
N ASN A 96 15.92 29.84 -7.43
CA ASN A 96 17.03 30.02 -8.33
C ASN A 96 17.56 28.65 -8.78
N VAL A 97 17.77 28.50 -10.09
CA VAL A 97 18.30 27.28 -10.71
C VAL A 97 19.58 27.65 -11.45
N ILE A 98 20.70 27.05 -11.05
CA ILE A 98 22.01 27.29 -11.64
C ILE A 98 22.57 25.96 -12.12
N GLU A 99 22.97 25.89 -13.39
CA GLU A 99 23.72 24.76 -13.92
C GLU A 99 25.22 25.11 -13.97
N LYS A 100 26.06 24.33 -13.28
CA LYS A 100 27.52 24.52 -13.27
C LYS A 100 28.23 23.19 -13.16
N ASN A 101 29.26 22.99 -13.98
CA ASN A 101 30.12 21.79 -13.96
C ASN A 101 29.33 20.46 -14.04
N SER A 102 28.28 20.41 -14.85
CA SER A 102 27.35 19.26 -14.96
C SER A 102 26.54 18.97 -13.70
N LEU A 103 26.49 19.90 -12.74
CA LEU A 103 25.60 19.83 -11.58
C LEU A 103 24.52 20.90 -11.69
N THR A 104 23.31 20.56 -11.25
CA THR A 104 22.19 21.49 -11.15
C THR A 104 21.99 21.86 -9.69
N TYR A 105 22.09 23.16 -9.39
CA TYR A 105 21.88 23.75 -8.08
C TYR A 105 20.51 24.41 -8.05
N ILE A 106 19.67 24.02 -7.09
CA ILE A 106 18.36 24.63 -6.88
C ILE A 106 18.33 25.22 -5.47
N ASN A 107 18.10 26.51 -5.39
CA ASN A 107 17.95 27.22 -4.12
C ASN A 107 16.56 27.85 -4.05
N PHE A 108 15.92 27.79 -2.89
CA PHE A 108 14.62 28.44 -2.66
C PHE A 108 14.38 28.72 -1.18
N LEU A 109 13.45 29.63 -0.90
CA LEU A 109 12.95 29.92 0.43
C LEU A 109 11.53 29.36 0.60
N SER A 110 11.26 28.75 1.75
CA SER A 110 9.94 28.21 2.10
C SER A 110 9.42 28.82 3.39
N SER A 111 8.09 28.94 3.51
CA SER A 111 7.44 29.45 4.72
C SER A 111 7.68 28.57 5.96
N ASN A 112 7.84 27.25 5.80
CA ASN A 112 8.17 26.33 6.89
C ASN A 112 8.92 25.09 6.35
N ILE A 113 9.39 24.24 7.27
CA ILE A 113 10.15 23.03 6.94
C ILE A 113 9.32 21.99 6.19
N ASN A 114 8.02 21.89 6.46
CA ASN A 114 7.16 20.90 5.80
C ASN A 114 6.99 21.25 4.31
N ASP A 115 6.79 22.53 3.99
CA ASP A 115 6.71 23.00 2.61
C ASP A 115 8.06 22.80 1.89
N ALA A 116 9.17 23.05 2.58
CA ALA A 116 10.52 22.83 2.05
C ALA A 116 10.80 21.37 1.70
N VAL A 117 10.46 20.45 2.60
CA VAL A 117 10.60 19.00 2.40
C VAL A 117 9.68 18.54 1.28
N THR A 118 8.43 18.99 1.27
CA THR A 118 7.45 18.63 0.24
C THR A 118 7.96 19.00 -1.15
N LEU A 119 8.43 20.24 -1.36
CA LEU A 119 8.97 20.63 -2.66
C LEU A 119 10.22 19.81 -3.01
N SER A 120 11.13 19.61 -2.06
CA SER A 120 12.35 18.82 -2.27
C SER A 120 12.03 17.41 -2.73
N GLU A 121 11.09 16.72 -2.08
CA GLU A 121 10.63 15.40 -2.49
C GLU A 121 10.04 15.40 -3.89
N LYS A 122 9.23 16.41 -4.25
CA LYS A 122 8.66 16.51 -5.60
C LYS A 122 9.73 16.73 -6.65
N LEU A 123 10.71 17.59 -6.40
CA LEU A 123 11.84 17.83 -7.30
C LEU A 123 12.70 16.58 -7.47
N ILE A 124 13.03 15.90 -6.37
CA ILE A 124 13.83 14.65 -6.40
C ILE A 124 13.12 13.55 -7.18
N ASN A 125 11.82 13.38 -6.96
CA ASN A 125 11.06 12.31 -7.62
C ASN A 125 10.75 12.61 -9.10
N SER A 126 10.69 13.87 -9.50
CA SER A 126 10.41 14.29 -10.88
C SER A 126 11.66 14.58 -11.71
N SER A 127 12.84 14.67 -11.08
CA SER A 127 14.12 14.89 -11.74
C SER A 127 14.68 13.62 -12.38
N LYS A 128 15.25 13.75 -13.58
CA LYS A 128 16.13 12.72 -14.18
C LYS A 128 17.45 12.57 -13.43
N ASN A 129 18.00 13.72 -12.99
CA ASN A 129 19.26 13.84 -12.30
C ASN A 129 19.14 13.32 -10.86
N GLN A 130 20.15 12.62 -10.35
CA GLN A 130 20.10 12.09 -8.97
C GLN A 130 20.47 13.20 -7.99
N ILE A 131 19.84 13.19 -6.82
CA ILE A 131 20.19 14.14 -5.78
C ILE A 131 21.54 13.75 -5.16
N THR A 132 22.47 14.69 -5.10
CA THR A 132 23.78 14.50 -4.47
C THR A 132 23.87 15.15 -3.09
N ASN A 133 23.13 16.24 -2.87
CA ASN A 133 23.13 16.93 -1.59
C ASN A 133 21.80 17.66 -1.33
N ILE A 134 21.38 17.68 -0.07
CA ILE A 134 20.20 18.37 0.42
C ILE A 134 20.59 19.11 1.69
N LYS A 135 20.29 20.41 1.74
CA LYS A 135 20.56 21.24 2.91
C LYS A 135 19.37 22.13 3.23
N TYR A 136 18.96 22.10 4.49
CA TYR A 136 17.94 22.99 5.04
C TYR A 136 18.56 23.87 6.09
N GLN A 137 18.28 25.17 6.05
CA GLN A 137 18.78 26.14 7.01
C GLN A 137 17.66 27.07 7.43
N ASN A 138 17.59 27.37 8.73
CA ASN A 138 16.73 28.44 9.21
C ASN A 138 17.28 29.78 8.69
N PHE A 139 16.41 30.61 8.13
CA PHE A 139 16.73 31.92 7.59
C PHE A 139 15.56 32.88 7.84
N ASN A 140 15.67 33.71 8.87
CA ASN A 140 14.70 34.77 9.23
C ASN A 140 13.24 34.28 9.21
N ASP A 141 12.92 33.28 10.05
CA ASP A 141 11.59 32.65 10.17
C ASP A 141 11.10 31.91 8.91
N LYS A 142 11.97 31.76 7.91
CA LYS A 142 11.78 30.92 6.73
C LYS A 142 12.81 29.79 6.69
N VAL A 143 12.63 28.85 5.79
CA VAL A 143 13.59 27.77 5.53
C VAL A 143 14.25 28.01 4.18
N ARG A 144 15.58 28.23 4.20
CA ARG A 144 16.41 28.20 3.00
C ARG A 144 16.76 26.76 2.68
N THR A 145 16.49 26.36 1.45
CA THR A 145 16.80 25.02 0.95
C THR A 145 17.77 25.12 -0.21
N GLU A 146 18.79 24.26 -0.18
CA GLU A 146 19.77 24.10 -1.25
C GLU A 146 19.77 22.61 -1.67
N LEU A 147 19.49 22.35 -2.94
CA LEU A 147 19.51 21.02 -3.55
C LEU A 147 20.56 20.98 -4.65
N ILE A 148 21.33 19.90 -4.69
CA ILE A 148 22.35 19.67 -5.73
C ILE A 148 22.04 18.35 -6.42
N PHE A 149 21.95 18.37 -7.75
CA PHE A 149 21.68 17.20 -8.59
C PHE A 149 22.84 16.93 -9.57
N ASN A 150 23.07 15.66 -9.92
CA ASN A 150 24.04 15.19 -10.93
C ASN A 150 23.41 14.52 -12.14
#